data_AF-A0A967WPF5-F1
#
_entry.id   AF-A0A967WPF5-F1
#
_cell.length_a   1.000
_cell.length_b   1.000
_cell.length_c   1.000
_cell.angle_alpha   90.00
_cell.angle_beta   90.00
_cell.angle_gamma   90.00
#
_symmetry.space_group_name_H-M   'P 1'
#
loop_
_entity.id
_entity.type
_entity.pdbx_description
1 polymer ?
#
loop_
_entity_poly.entity_id
_entity_poly.type
_entity_poly.pdbx_seq_one_letter_code
_entity_poly.pdbx_strand_id
1 'polypeptide(L)'
;RIVIELVGGAPGILPPDEIAAQELAKRKAAGTGIEMAGLMFVGWSPLWLFAATADLTGGAQTYLQALVSELRRDGLLPEDADVSSVDELLDTLEDTSGLVAESLDVPPLNVDDLRAWWRELRQEASDLPDGDRLADLYAELRQVAEREGHSLRSVSSLLAAGAVRAGIRIGQVHIFDYYQDALRIIAREGVAVYARRVTRPYLAVAKGHFDPRTTTYTERLLWRLRAAKDAVRD
;
A
#
# COMPACT_ATOMS: atom_id res chain seq x y z
N ARG A 1 6.92 -10.60 -23.48
CA ARG A 1 7.24 -11.95 -24.01
C ARG A 1 8.02 -12.76 -22.97
N ILE A 2 7.37 -13.07 -21.85
CA ILE A 2 7.70 -14.08 -20.84
C ILE A 2 6.35 -14.26 -20.13
N VAL A 3 5.30 -14.81 -20.75
CA VAL A 3 4.79 -16.17 -20.46
C VAL A 3 3.88 -16.68 -21.62
N ILE A 4 3.50 -15.83 -22.58
CA ILE A 4 2.45 -16.18 -23.57
C ILE A 4 2.94 -17.15 -24.67
N GLU A 5 4.25 -17.32 -24.85
CA GLU A 5 4.79 -18.19 -25.91
C GLU A 5 4.96 -19.67 -25.55
N LEU A 6 4.62 -20.07 -24.32
CA LEU A 6 4.71 -21.47 -23.90
C LEU A 6 3.36 -22.22 -23.87
N VAL A 7 2.25 -21.56 -24.24
CA VAL A 7 0.91 -22.18 -24.26
C VAL A 7 0.21 -22.05 -25.61
N GLY A 8 0.57 -21.10 -26.47
CA GLY A 8 -0.03 -20.95 -27.81
C GLY A 8 0.96 -21.29 -28.91
N GLY A 9 0.99 -22.53 -29.38
CA GLY A 9 1.81 -22.94 -30.52
C GLY A 9 1.38 -22.22 -31.82
N ALA A 10 2.09 -21.16 -32.19
CA ALA A 10 2.09 -20.59 -33.55
C ALA A 10 3.38 -19.77 -33.77
N PRO A 11 4.29 -20.18 -34.68
CA PRO A 11 5.50 -19.40 -34.95
C PRO A 11 5.24 -18.28 -35.97
N GLY A 12 5.75 -17.08 -35.64
CA GLY A 12 6.33 -16.13 -36.60
C GLY A 12 5.38 -15.13 -37.26
N ILE A 13 5.10 -14.00 -36.60
CA ILE A 13 4.77 -12.73 -37.29
C ILE A 13 5.32 -11.54 -36.48
N LEU A 14 6.16 -10.72 -37.14
CA LEU A 14 6.64 -9.35 -36.85
C LEU A 14 8.11 -9.13 -36.36
N PRO A 15 8.80 -8.08 -36.90
CA PRO A 15 10.27 -7.93 -36.92
C PRO A 15 10.85 -7.18 -35.70
N PRO A 16 12.19 -7.17 -35.52
CA PRO A 16 12.85 -6.84 -34.27
C PRO A 16 13.12 -5.33 -34.14
N ASP A 17 12.36 -4.64 -33.31
CA ASP A 17 12.91 -3.50 -32.57
C ASP A 17 13.33 -4.04 -31.20
N GLU A 18 14.61 -4.41 -31.10
CA GLU A 18 15.25 -4.87 -29.85
C GLU A 18 15.44 -3.69 -28.90
N ILE A 19 14.35 -3.19 -28.33
CA ILE A 19 14.46 -2.52 -27.04
C ILE A 19 14.84 -3.64 -26.06
N ALA A 20 16.10 -3.64 -25.62
CA ALA A 20 16.63 -4.65 -24.71
C ALA A 20 15.66 -4.82 -23.53
N ALA A 21 15.31 -6.06 -23.20
CA ALA A 21 14.37 -6.37 -22.12
C ALA A 21 14.78 -5.72 -20.79
N GLN A 22 16.08 -5.50 -20.58
CA GLN A 22 16.62 -4.74 -19.45
C GLN A 22 16.30 -3.24 -19.49
N GLU A 23 16.27 -2.61 -20.66
CA GLU A 23 15.93 -1.20 -20.81
C GLU A 23 14.42 -0.97 -20.68
N LEU A 24 13.61 -1.88 -21.22
CA LEU A 24 12.18 -1.96 -20.96
C LEU A 24 11.87 -2.24 -19.48
N ALA A 25 12.60 -3.15 -18.84
CA ALA A 25 12.47 -3.43 -17.41
C ALA A 25 12.99 -2.28 -16.54
N LYS A 26 14.00 -1.51 -16.97
CA LYS A 26 14.44 -0.30 -16.28
C LYS A 26 13.45 0.85 -16.44
N ARG A 27 12.88 1.04 -17.64
CA ARG A 27 11.83 2.05 -17.88
C ARG A 27 10.52 1.67 -17.19
N LYS A 28 10.16 0.38 -17.18
CA LYS A 28 9.05 -0.15 -16.39
C LYS A 28 9.38 -0.09 -14.89
N ALA A 29 10.59 -0.36 -14.42
CA ALA A 29 10.93 -0.18 -13.00
C ALA A 29 11.05 1.31 -12.59
N ALA A 30 11.36 2.21 -13.52
CA ALA A 30 11.40 3.65 -13.28
C ALA A 30 10.01 4.30 -13.38
N GLY A 31 9.11 3.75 -14.21
CA GLY A 31 7.71 4.19 -14.34
C GLY A 31 6.72 3.46 -13.43
N THR A 32 7.00 2.21 -13.09
CA THR A 32 6.24 1.28 -12.21
C THR A 32 7.00 1.05 -10.89
N GLY A 33 7.93 1.93 -10.55
CA GLY A 33 8.65 1.92 -9.27
C GLY A 33 7.81 2.40 -8.08
N ILE A 34 6.55 2.77 -8.33
CA ILE A 34 5.59 3.27 -7.34
C ILE A 34 4.45 2.27 -7.08
N GLU A 35 4.24 1.27 -7.95
CA GLU A 35 3.04 0.40 -7.87
C GLU A 35 3.21 -0.88 -7.02
N MET A 36 4.41 -1.20 -6.52
CA MET A 36 4.62 -2.43 -5.71
C MET A 36 4.54 -2.25 -4.19
N ALA A 37 4.23 -1.05 -3.68
CA ALA A 37 3.87 -0.84 -2.27
C ALA A 37 2.34 -0.83 -2.03
N GLY A 38 1.55 -1.06 -3.08
CA GLY A 38 0.16 -0.64 -3.15
C GLY A 38 -0.88 -1.42 -2.33
N LEU A 39 -0.60 -2.59 -1.74
CA LEU A 39 -1.69 -3.52 -1.42
C LEU A 39 -1.65 -4.29 -0.10
N MET A 40 -0.85 -3.86 0.88
CA MET A 40 -0.96 -4.43 2.23
C MET A 40 -1.17 -3.38 3.35
N PHE A 41 -1.33 -2.11 3.01
CA PHE A 41 -1.22 -1.02 4.00
C PHE A 41 -2.36 0.00 3.97
N VAL A 42 -3.43 -0.26 3.22
CA VAL A 42 -4.54 0.69 3.05
C VAL A 42 -5.15 1.04 4.41
N GLY A 43 -5.36 0.07 5.29
CA GLY A 43 -5.96 0.28 6.61
C GLY A 43 -5.16 1.13 7.60
N TRP A 44 -3.88 1.42 7.36
CA TRP A 44 -3.05 2.18 8.32
C TRP A 44 -2.70 3.58 7.82
N SER A 45 -3.12 3.93 6.61
CA SER A 45 -2.81 5.26 6.10
C SER A 45 -3.51 6.35 6.93
N PRO A 46 -2.88 7.53 7.14
CA PRO A 46 -3.50 8.66 7.84
C PRO A 46 -4.95 8.94 7.44
N LEU A 47 -5.32 8.83 6.16
CA LEU A 47 -6.70 9.02 5.71
C LEU A 47 -7.71 8.06 6.36
N TRP A 48 -7.34 6.78 6.49
CA TRP A 48 -8.17 5.78 7.16
C TRP A 48 -8.29 6.07 8.65
N LEU A 49 -7.18 6.44 9.29
CA LEU A 49 -7.17 6.80 10.71
C LEU A 49 -7.98 8.07 10.98
N PHE A 50 -7.91 9.09 10.13
CA PHE A 50 -8.71 10.30 10.28
C PHE A 50 -10.21 10.01 10.14
N ALA A 51 -10.60 9.24 9.12
CA ALA A 51 -11.99 8.83 8.93
C ALA A 51 -12.51 8.04 10.14
N ALA A 52 -11.75 7.02 10.57
CA ALA A 52 -12.12 6.16 11.68
C ALA A 52 -12.14 6.87 13.03
N THR A 53 -11.13 7.71 13.33
CA THR A 53 -11.12 8.49 14.56
C THR A 53 -12.27 9.48 14.61
N ALA A 54 -12.58 10.16 13.50
CA ALA A 54 -13.72 11.06 13.46
C ALA A 54 -15.05 10.33 13.61
N ASP A 55 -15.21 9.17 12.98
CA ASP A 55 -16.42 8.34 13.11
C ASP A 55 -16.64 7.90 14.56
N LEU A 56 -15.58 7.52 15.28
CA LEU A 56 -15.65 7.13 16.69
C LEU A 56 -15.89 8.28 17.67
N THR A 57 -15.35 9.46 17.36
CA THR A 57 -15.42 10.63 18.25
C THR A 57 -16.62 11.52 17.96
N GLY A 58 -17.45 11.18 16.96
CA GLY A 58 -18.53 12.05 16.48
C GLY A 58 -18.02 13.32 15.79
N GLY A 59 -16.80 13.26 15.23
CA GLY A 59 -16.14 14.33 14.50
C GLY A 59 -16.69 14.57 13.09
N ALA A 60 -16.05 15.47 12.35
CA ALA A 60 -16.52 15.89 11.03
C ALA A 60 -16.46 14.77 9.98
N GLN A 61 -17.51 14.63 9.18
CA GLN A 61 -17.57 13.68 8.05
C GLN A 61 -16.56 13.97 6.93
N THR A 62 -15.92 15.13 6.92
CA THR A 62 -14.95 15.53 5.88
C THR A 62 -13.83 14.51 5.68
N TYR A 63 -13.37 13.86 6.75
CA TYR A 63 -12.30 12.86 6.64
C TYR A 63 -12.77 11.58 5.92
N LEU A 64 -13.97 11.11 6.24
CA LEU A 64 -14.60 9.98 5.56
C LEU A 64 -14.86 10.31 4.09
N GLN A 65 -15.40 11.50 3.80
CA GLN A 65 -15.64 11.96 2.43
C GLN A 65 -14.35 12.03 1.61
N ALA A 66 -13.25 12.51 2.22
CA ALA A 66 -11.94 12.54 1.57
C ALA A 66 -11.44 11.13 1.26
N LEU A 67 -11.60 10.19 2.19
CA LEU A 67 -11.24 8.78 1.98
C LEU A 67 -12.07 8.14 0.87
N VAL A 68 -13.40 8.26 0.92
CA VAL A 68 -14.32 7.73 -0.11
C VAL A 68 -13.97 8.30 -1.48
N SER A 69 -13.67 9.59 -1.56
CA SER A 69 -13.27 10.25 -2.82
C SER A 69 -11.99 9.66 -3.39
N GLU A 70 -10.98 9.36 -2.57
CA GLU A 70 -9.74 8.73 -3.04
C GLU A 70 -9.97 7.28 -3.46
N LEU A 71 -10.81 6.52 -2.75
CA LEU A 71 -11.13 5.13 -3.10
C LEU A 71 -11.93 5.03 -4.41
N ARG A 72 -12.86 5.96 -4.67
CA ARG A 72 -13.55 6.05 -5.97
C ARG A 72 -12.60 6.35 -7.11
N ARG A 73 -11.70 7.32 -6.93
CA ARG A 73 -10.67 7.67 -7.94
C ARG A 73 -9.79 6.47 -8.32
N ASP A 74 -9.56 5.57 -7.39
CA ASP A 74 -8.79 4.34 -7.61
C ASP A 74 -9.62 3.17 -8.18
N GLY A 75 -10.93 3.37 -8.39
CA GLY A 75 -11.83 2.33 -8.87
C GLY A 75 -12.15 1.25 -7.82
N LEU A 76 -11.89 1.52 -6.53
CA LEU A 76 -12.14 0.60 -5.43
C LEU A 76 -13.57 0.71 -4.88
N LEU A 77 -14.26 1.80 -5.19
CA LEU A 77 -15.66 2.03 -4.84
C LEU A 77 -16.45 2.49 -6.08
N PRO A 78 -17.74 2.11 -6.19
CA PRO A 78 -18.65 2.70 -7.16
C PRO A 78 -18.76 4.22 -7.01
N GLU A 79 -18.91 4.93 -8.13
CA GLU A 79 -19.06 6.40 -8.16
C GLU A 79 -20.30 6.89 -7.40
N ASP A 80 -21.33 6.07 -7.33
CA ASP A 80 -22.61 6.32 -6.68
C ASP A 80 -22.73 5.69 -5.27
N ALA A 81 -21.66 5.08 -4.75
CA ALA A 81 -21.69 4.43 -3.43
C ALA A 81 -21.95 5.43 -2.30
N ASP A 82 -23.13 5.43 -1.71
CA ASP A 82 -23.43 6.28 -0.55
C ASP A 82 -22.80 5.66 0.71
N VAL A 83 -21.85 6.36 1.33
CA VAL A 83 -21.07 5.87 2.46
C VAL A 83 -21.03 6.94 3.54
N SER A 84 -21.67 6.66 4.67
CA SER A 84 -21.91 7.60 5.76
C SER A 84 -21.15 7.29 7.05
N SER A 85 -20.61 6.07 7.18
CA SER A 85 -19.80 5.60 8.31
C SER A 85 -18.65 4.70 7.86
N VAL A 86 -17.70 4.41 8.76
CA VAL A 86 -16.62 3.47 8.45
C VAL A 86 -17.13 2.03 8.36
N ASP A 87 -18.12 1.63 9.16
CA ASP A 87 -18.74 0.30 9.02
C ASP A 87 -19.39 0.12 7.64
N GLU A 88 -20.15 1.11 7.15
CA GLU A 88 -20.76 1.08 5.80
C GLU A 88 -19.71 1.09 4.68
N LEU A 89 -18.58 1.79 4.88
CA LEU A 89 -17.46 1.74 3.95
C LEU A 89 -16.89 0.32 3.84
N LEU A 90 -16.71 -0.37 4.98
CA LEU A 90 -16.20 -1.74 5.00
C LEU A 90 -17.19 -2.72 4.38
N ASP A 91 -18.49 -2.56 4.63
CA ASP A 91 -19.55 -3.35 3.98
C ASP A 91 -19.50 -3.17 2.46
N THR A 92 -19.42 -1.93 1.98
CA THR A 92 -19.36 -1.63 0.53
C THR A 92 -18.11 -2.21 -0.13
N LEU A 93 -16.96 -2.18 0.56
CA LEU A 93 -15.72 -2.76 0.06
C LEU A 93 -15.78 -4.29 0.02
N GLU A 94 -16.45 -4.93 0.99
CA GLU A 94 -16.68 -6.38 0.99
C GLU A 94 -17.47 -6.78 -0.25
N ASP A 95 -18.59 -6.08 -0.52
CA ASP A 95 -19.45 -6.32 -1.68
C ASP A 95 -18.72 -6.09 -3.02
N THR A 96 -17.89 -5.06 -3.09
CA THR A 96 -17.15 -4.70 -4.31
C THR A 96 -15.97 -5.64 -4.57
N SER A 97 -15.30 -6.12 -3.51
CA SER A 97 -14.14 -7.01 -3.62
C SER A 97 -14.49 -8.38 -4.22
N GLY A 98 -15.72 -8.85 -4.03
CA GLY A 98 -16.26 -10.06 -4.67
C GLY A 98 -16.35 -9.96 -6.21
N LEU A 99 -16.32 -8.75 -6.78
CA LEU A 99 -16.44 -8.48 -8.22
C LEU A 99 -15.09 -8.21 -8.91
N VAL A 100 -14.04 -7.83 -8.15
CA VAL A 100 -12.74 -7.36 -8.70
C VAL A 100 -11.67 -8.47 -8.78
N ALA A 101 -11.89 -9.61 -8.12
CA ALA A 101 -10.93 -10.71 -8.05
C ALA A 101 -10.58 -11.37 -9.40
N GLU A 102 -11.39 -11.18 -10.45
CA GLU A 102 -11.18 -11.82 -11.76
C GLU A 102 -10.37 -10.98 -12.77
N SER A 103 -10.08 -9.69 -12.49
CA SER A 103 -9.68 -8.75 -13.55
C SER A 103 -8.29 -8.11 -13.40
N LEU A 104 -7.71 -8.07 -12.19
CA LEU A 104 -6.50 -7.27 -11.94
C LEU A 104 -5.37 -8.06 -11.23
N ASP A 105 -4.13 -7.85 -11.68
CA ASP A 105 -2.88 -8.44 -11.15
C ASP A 105 -2.41 -7.75 -9.85
N VAL A 106 -3.37 -7.36 -9.01
CA VAL A 106 -3.15 -6.63 -7.76
C VAL A 106 -3.76 -7.43 -6.60
N PRO A 107 -2.99 -7.77 -5.54
CA PRO A 107 -3.53 -8.43 -4.36
C PRO A 107 -4.81 -7.76 -3.86
N PRO A 108 -5.88 -8.51 -3.56
CA PRO A 108 -7.14 -7.93 -3.12
C PRO A 108 -6.98 -7.19 -1.78
N LEU A 109 -7.76 -6.13 -1.58
CA LEU A 109 -7.90 -5.53 -0.25
C LEU A 109 -8.46 -6.58 0.70
N ASN A 110 -7.76 -6.84 1.80
CA ASN A 110 -8.25 -7.75 2.83
C ASN A 110 -9.21 -7.00 3.77
N VAL A 111 -10.52 -7.09 3.47
CA VAL A 111 -11.57 -6.44 4.27
C VAL A 111 -11.65 -7.03 5.68
N ASP A 112 -11.33 -8.31 5.88
CA ASP A 112 -11.29 -8.93 7.21
C ASP A 112 -10.21 -8.28 8.10
N ASP A 113 -9.04 -8.02 7.53
CA ASP A 113 -7.95 -7.32 8.23
C ASP A 113 -8.37 -5.88 8.58
N LEU A 114 -9.08 -5.19 7.67
CA LEU A 114 -9.63 -3.85 7.95
C LEU A 114 -10.69 -3.88 9.05
N ARG A 115 -11.59 -4.87 9.07
CA ARG A 115 -12.56 -5.04 10.15
C ARG A 115 -11.88 -5.37 11.47
N ALA A 116 -10.80 -6.16 11.45
CA ALA A 116 -10.01 -6.44 12.64
C ALA A 116 -9.35 -5.17 13.19
N TRP A 117 -8.71 -4.39 12.33
CA TRP A 117 -8.14 -3.09 12.65
C TRP A 117 -9.19 -2.13 13.23
N TRP A 118 -10.37 -2.03 12.60
CA TRP A 118 -11.45 -1.17 13.07
C TRP A 118 -11.96 -1.57 14.46
N ARG A 119 -12.04 -2.87 14.75
CA ARG A 119 -12.41 -3.38 16.08
C ARG A 119 -11.36 -3.09 17.15
N GLU A 120 -10.08 -3.13 16.79
CA GLU A 120 -8.97 -2.77 17.68
C GLU A 120 -9.01 -1.28 18.01
N LEU A 121 -9.15 -0.43 16.99
CA LEU A 121 -9.24 1.03 17.16
C LEU A 121 -10.43 1.43 18.05
N ARG A 122 -11.57 0.75 17.91
CA ARG A 122 -12.74 0.94 18.77
C ARG A 122 -12.47 0.65 20.24
N GLN A 123 -11.66 -0.35 20.55
CA GLN A 123 -11.33 -0.72 21.92
C GLN A 123 -10.41 0.31 22.59
N GLU A 124 -9.63 1.03 21.79
CA GLU A 124 -8.66 2.04 22.24
C GLU A 124 -9.15 3.48 21.98
N ALA A 125 -10.46 3.65 21.81
CA ALA A 125 -11.06 4.94 21.48
C ALA A 125 -10.75 6.05 22.51
N SER A 126 -10.48 5.69 23.77
CA SER A 126 -10.09 6.62 24.82
C SER A 126 -8.75 7.31 24.58
N ASP A 127 -7.88 6.69 23.78
CA ASP A 127 -6.50 7.13 23.56
C ASP A 127 -6.35 7.87 22.23
N LEU A 128 -7.45 8.09 21.52
CA LEU A 128 -7.50 8.82 20.27
C LEU A 128 -7.28 10.33 20.48
N PRO A 129 -6.66 11.03 19.51
CA PRO A 129 -6.51 12.47 19.58
C PRO A 129 -7.87 13.17 19.60
N ASP A 130 -7.93 14.34 20.24
CA ASP A 130 -9.09 15.21 20.15
C ASP A 130 -9.28 15.77 18.73
N GLY A 131 -10.45 16.37 18.50
CA GLY A 131 -10.83 16.90 17.20
C GLY A 131 -9.90 17.99 16.67
N ASP A 132 -9.34 18.82 17.55
CA ASP A 132 -8.44 19.91 17.18
C ASP A 132 -7.10 19.36 16.68
N ARG A 133 -6.51 18.43 17.44
CA ARG A 133 -5.27 17.74 17.04
C ARG A 133 -5.46 16.94 15.76
N LEU A 134 -6.62 16.29 15.57
CA LEU A 134 -6.94 15.55 14.35
C LEU A 134 -7.01 16.51 13.15
N ALA A 135 -7.67 17.67 13.32
CA ALA A 135 -7.80 18.68 12.29
C ALA A 135 -6.45 19.29 11.88
N ASP A 136 -5.58 19.58 12.85
CA ASP A 136 -4.22 20.09 12.61
C ASP A 136 -3.40 19.09 11.78
N LEU A 137 -3.39 17.81 12.16
CA LEU A 137 -2.67 16.76 11.43
C LEU A 137 -3.20 16.59 9.99
N TYR A 138 -4.52 16.65 9.82
CA TYR A 138 -5.12 16.58 8.49
C TYR A 138 -4.77 17.80 7.63
N ALA A 139 -4.78 19.01 8.22
CA ALA A 139 -4.36 20.23 7.54
C ALA A 139 -2.89 20.19 7.13
N GLU A 140 -2.00 19.70 8.00
CA GLU A 140 -0.59 19.46 7.69
C GLU A 140 -0.43 18.48 6.51
N LEU A 141 -1.17 17.36 6.52
CA LEU A 141 -1.16 16.37 5.44
C LEU A 141 -1.59 17.00 4.10
N ARG A 142 -2.71 17.72 4.10
CA ARG A 142 -3.21 18.41 2.89
C ARG A 142 -2.21 19.42 2.37
N GLN A 143 -1.63 20.21 3.25
CA GLN A 143 -0.64 21.22 2.90
C GLN A 143 0.61 20.59 2.26
N VAL A 144 1.09 19.46 2.81
CA VAL A 144 2.21 18.72 2.22
C VAL A 144 1.85 18.18 0.83
N ALA A 145 0.68 17.56 0.70
CA ALA A 145 0.21 17.02 -0.58
C ALA A 145 0.10 18.11 -1.67
N GLU A 146 -0.50 19.26 -1.33
CA GLU A 146 -0.65 20.40 -2.22
C GLU A 146 0.69 21.02 -2.61
N ARG A 147 1.60 21.25 -1.65
CA ARG A 147 2.92 21.85 -1.91
C ARG A 147 3.82 20.98 -2.77
N GLU A 148 3.76 19.66 -2.57
CA GLU A 148 4.63 18.70 -3.26
C GLU A 148 3.99 18.17 -4.55
N GLY A 149 2.76 18.60 -4.89
CA GLY A 149 2.07 18.22 -6.12
C GLY A 149 1.66 16.74 -6.14
N HIS A 150 1.35 16.16 -4.98
CA HIS A 150 0.98 14.75 -4.83
C HIS A 150 -0.46 14.59 -4.35
N SER A 151 -1.09 13.45 -4.66
CA SER A 151 -2.41 13.14 -4.10
C SER A 151 -2.35 12.90 -2.60
N LEU A 152 -3.46 13.15 -1.92
CA LEU A 152 -3.58 12.94 -0.48
C LEU A 152 -3.32 11.48 -0.11
N ARG A 153 -3.86 10.55 -0.91
CA ARG A 153 -3.57 9.12 -0.77
C ARG A 153 -2.09 8.81 -0.94
N SER A 154 -1.41 9.38 -1.93
CA SER A 154 0.00 9.10 -2.18
C SER A 154 0.89 9.48 -0.98
N VAL A 155 0.67 10.66 -0.41
CA VAL A 155 1.37 11.09 0.81
C VAL A 155 0.96 10.22 2.01
N SER A 156 -0.34 9.93 2.16
CA SER A 156 -0.88 9.05 3.21
C SER A 156 -0.25 7.64 3.17
N SER A 157 -0.21 7.00 2.01
CA SER A 157 0.39 5.68 1.81
C SER A 157 1.90 5.69 2.10
N LEU A 158 2.59 6.76 1.73
CA LEU A 158 4.02 6.90 2.01
C LEU A 158 4.30 7.02 3.51
N LEU A 159 3.47 7.77 4.25
CA LEU A 159 3.54 7.87 5.70
C LEU A 159 3.27 6.52 6.37
N ALA A 160 2.27 5.77 5.89
CA ALA A 160 1.95 4.42 6.38
C ALA A 160 3.15 3.47 6.20
N ALA A 161 3.77 3.47 5.03
CA ALA A 161 4.97 2.67 4.77
C ALA A 161 6.13 3.08 5.69
N GLY A 162 6.23 4.35 6.03
CA GLY A 162 7.18 4.86 7.02
C GLY A 162 6.93 4.28 8.41
N ALA A 163 5.66 4.29 8.86
CA ALA A 163 5.25 3.77 10.17
C ALA A 163 5.55 2.27 10.30
N VAL A 164 5.20 1.48 9.29
CA VAL A 164 5.52 0.05 9.19
C VAL A 164 7.03 -0.17 9.34
N ARG A 165 7.83 0.61 8.60
CA ARG A 165 9.28 0.51 8.67
C ARG A 165 9.84 0.87 10.05
N ALA A 166 9.23 1.82 10.73
CA ALA A 166 9.59 2.20 12.09
C ALA A 166 9.11 1.19 13.15
N GLY A 167 8.35 0.16 12.75
CA GLY A 167 7.80 -0.85 13.65
C GLY A 167 6.66 -0.32 14.52
N ILE A 168 6.02 0.79 14.11
CA ILE A 168 4.85 1.35 14.78
C ILE A 168 3.70 0.35 14.61
N ARG A 169 3.05 0.02 15.73
CA ARG A 169 1.88 -0.85 15.73
C ARG A 169 0.60 -0.03 15.75
N ILE A 170 -0.47 -0.62 15.22
CA ILE A 170 -1.84 -0.10 15.32
C ILE A 170 -2.17 0.15 16.79
N GLY A 171 -2.96 1.18 17.07
CA GLY A 171 -3.46 1.43 18.42
C GLY A 171 -2.48 2.14 19.36
N GLN A 172 -1.20 2.18 18.98
CA GLN A 172 -0.24 2.98 19.70
C GLN A 172 -0.60 4.47 19.55
N VAL A 173 -0.78 5.14 20.69
CA VAL A 173 -0.96 6.61 20.79
C VAL A 173 0.10 7.37 19.98
N HIS A 174 1.27 6.77 19.78
CA HIS A 174 2.39 7.31 19.03
C HIS A 174 2.24 7.31 17.51
N ILE A 175 1.22 6.68 16.93
CA ILE A 175 1.05 6.68 15.47
C ILE A 175 0.74 8.09 14.94
N PHE A 176 -0.05 8.87 15.67
CA PHE A 176 -0.33 10.26 15.33
C PHE A 176 0.89 11.16 15.55
N ASP A 177 1.68 10.92 16.61
CA ASP A 177 2.98 11.58 16.82
C ASP A 177 3.92 11.30 15.65
N TYR A 178 4.01 10.03 15.25
CA TYR A 178 4.84 9.59 14.14
C TYR A 178 4.46 10.30 12.84
N TYR A 179 3.16 10.39 12.53
CA TYR A 179 2.70 11.09 11.33
C TYR A 179 2.99 12.57 11.36
N GLN A 180 2.84 13.22 12.51
CA GLN A 180 3.22 14.62 12.62
C GLN A 180 4.72 14.83 12.33
N ASP A 181 5.57 14.00 12.95
CA ASP A 181 7.01 14.10 12.75
C ASP A 181 7.42 13.78 11.31
N ALA A 182 6.79 12.79 10.70
CA ALA A 182 7.01 12.44 9.31
C ALA A 182 6.55 13.55 8.34
N LEU A 183 5.40 14.19 8.60
CA LEU A 183 4.93 15.36 7.84
C LEU A 183 5.91 16.54 7.97
N ARG A 184 6.44 16.80 9.17
CA ARG A 184 7.48 17.82 9.38
C ARG A 184 8.79 17.49 8.67
N ILE A 185 9.16 16.21 8.55
CA ILE A 185 10.32 15.79 7.77
C ILE A 185 10.06 16.04 6.29
N ILE A 186 8.90 15.64 5.77
CA ILE A 186 8.53 15.85 4.37
C ILE A 186 8.49 17.35 4.05
N ALA A 187 7.88 18.17 4.90
CA ALA A 187 7.82 19.61 4.71
C ALA A 187 9.20 20.30 4.67
N ARG A 188 10.22 19.70 5.31
CA ARG A 188 11.61 20.23 5.34
C ARG A 188 12.50 19.67 4.24
N GLU A 189 12.35 18.37 3.93
CA GLU A 189 13.26 17.62 3.06
C GLU A 189 12.66 17.23 1.70
N GLY A 190 11.34 17.36 1.54
CA GLY A 190 10.58 16.96 0.36
C GLY A 190 10.14 15.49 0.35
N VAL A 191 9.06 15.20 -0.37
CA VAL A 191 8.47 13.85 -0.48
C VAL A 191 9.47 12.87 -1.07
N ALA A 192 10.23 13.28 -2.09
CA ALA A 192 11.20 12.40 -2.75
C ALA A 192 12.31 11.91 -1.82
N VAL A 193 12.79 12.75 -0.90
CA VAL A 193 13.84 12.39 0.05
C VAL A 193 13.29 11.41 1.08
N TYR A 194 12.11 11.69 1.63
CA TYR A 194 11.44 10.79 2.57
C TYR A 194 11.09 9.45 1.91
N ALA A 195 10.56 9.45 0.68
CA ALA A 195 10.25 8.25 -0.09
C ALA A 195 11.49 7.36 -0.29
N ARG A 196 12.61 7.94 -0.73
CA ARG A 196 13.88 7.19 -0.84
C ARG A 196 14.31 6.62 0.50
N ARG A 197 14.14 7.37 1.60
CA ARG A 197 14.47 6.89 2.94
C ARG A 197 13.65 5.65 3.27
N VAL A 198 12.32 5.71 3.15
CA VAL A 198 11.39 4.62 3.53
C VAL A 198 11.53 3.40 2.62
N THR A 199 11.73 3.58 1.32
CA THR A 199 11.78 2.48 0.33
C THR A 199 13.14 1.78 0.22
N ARG A 200 14.23 2.39 0.71
CA ARG A 200 15.61 1.88 0.57
C ARG A 200 15.79 0.40 0.95
N PRO A 201 15.22 -0.12 2.05
CA PRO A 201 15.38 -1.54 2.41
C PRO A 201 14.72 -2.47 1.39
N TYR A 202 13.54 -2.11 0.89
CA TYR A 202 12.80 -2.90 -0.12
C TYR A 202 13.55 -2.92 -1.46
N LEU A 203 14.11 -1.78 -1.87
CA LEU A 203 14.96 -1.71 -3.06
C LEU A 203 16.24 -2.54 -2.94
N ALA A 204 16.81 -2.66 -1.74
CA ALA A 204 17.98 -3.50 -1.49
C ALA A 204 17.64 -5.00 -1.62
N VAL A 205 16.51 -5.43 -1.08
CA VAL A 205 16.02 -6.82 -1.20
C VAL A 205 15.68 -7.15 -2.66
N ALA A 206 14.95 -6.27 -3.35
CA ALA A 206 14.61 -6.45 -4.76
C ALA A 206 15.86 -6.62 -5.64
N LYS A 207 16.91 -5.81 -5.42
CA LYS A 207 18.19 -5.97 -6.12
C LYS A 207 18.83 -7.34 -5.90
N GLY A 208 18.77 -7.87 -4.67
CA GLY A 208 19.25 -9.22 -4.37
C GLY A 208 18.50 -10.30 -5.16
N HIS A 209 17.19 -10.13 -5.40
CA HIS A 209 16.41 -11.07 -6.22
C HIS A 209 16.77 -11.05 -7.72
N PHE A 210 17.40 -9.98 -8.21
CA PHE A 210 17.89 -9.89 -9.60
C PHE A 210 19.39 -10.14 -9.73
N ASP A 211 20.12 -10.37 -8.62
CA ASP A 211 21.51 -10.80 -8.66
C ASP A 211 21.55 -12.33 -8.81
N PRO A 212 22.02 -12.87 -9.96
CA PRO A 212 22.05 -14.30 -10.24
C PRO A 212 23.00 -15.09 -9.31
N ARG A 213 23.77 -14.41 -8.45
CA ARG A 213 24.63 -15.04 -7.44
C ARG A 213 23.91 -15.25 -6.10
N THR A 214 22.70 -14.73 -5.94
CA THR A 214 21.95 -14.81 -4.69
C THR A 214 20.98 -15.98 -4.73
N THR A 215 21.17 -16.96 -3.86
CA THR A 215 20.25 -18.11 -3.77
C THR A 215 18.88 -17.66 -3.30
N THR A 216 17.87 -17.89 -4.12
CA THR A 216 16.48 -17.53 -3.82
C THR A 216 15.90 -18.45 -2.73
N TYR A 217 14.82 -18.00 -2.08
CA TYR A 217 14.08 -18.85 -1.12
C TYR A 217 13.53 -20.12 -1.81
N THR A 218 13.07 -20.00 -3.05
CA THR A 218 12.61 -21.12 -3.87
C THR A 218 13.72 -22.13 -4.16
N GLU A 219 14.92 -21.66 -4.54
CA GLU A 219 16.07 -22.55 -4.74
C GLU A 219 16.48 -23.27 -3.45
N ARG A 220 16.47 -22.56 -2.32
CA ARG A 220 16.74 -23.20 -1.02
C ARG A 220 15.71 -24.27 -0.67
N LEU A 221 14.44 -24.02 -0.95
CA LEU A 221 13.38 -25.00 -0.72
C LEU A 221 13.53 -26.22 -1.63
N LEU A 222 13.78 -26.01 -2.91
CA LEU A 222 14.00 -27.09 -3.89
C LEU A 222 15.25 -27.92 -3.55
N TRP A 223 16.32 -27.28 -3.08
CA TRP A 223 17.52 -27.97 -2.63
C TRP A 223 17.24 -28.85 -1.42
N ARG A 224 16.51 -28.35 -0.42
CA ARG A 224 16.09 -29.12 0.76
C ARG A 224 15.19 -30.30 0.40
N LEU A 225 14.25 -30.12 -0.51
CA LEU A 225 13.35 -31.19 -0.95
C LEU A 225 14.08 -32.28 -1.74
N ARG A 226 15.09 -31.92 -2.55
CA ARG A 226 15.97 -32.89 -3.23
C ARG A 226 16.81 -33.66 -2.22
N ALA A 227 17.47 -32.97 -1.30
CA ALA A 227 18.27 -33.60 -0.24
C ALA A 227 17.45 -34.57 0.63
N ALA A 228 16.20 -34.21 0.97
CA ALA A 228 15.30 -35.08 1.72
C ALA A 228 14.83 -36.30 0.91
N LYS A 229 14.64 -36.15 -0.40
CA LYS A 229 14.26 -37.25 -1.30
C LYS A 229 15.40 -38.26 -1.50
N ASP A 230 16.63 -37.78 -1.56
CA ASP A 230 17.81 -38.64 -1.70
C ASP A 230 18.09 -39.41 -0.40
N ALA A 231 17.87 -38.80 0.77
CA ALA A 231 18.02 -39.46 2.08
C ALA A 231 16.96 -40.54 2.40
N VAL A 232 15.85 -40.61 1.65
CA VAL A 232 14.80 -41.63 1.80
C VAL A 232 15.01 -42.81 0.83
N ARG A 233 15.96 -42.69 -0.10
CA ARG A 233 16.24 -43.70 -1.13
C ARG A 233 17.44 -44.60 -0.81
N ASP A 234 18.19 -44.27 0.24
CA ASP A 234 19.26 -45.06 0.86
C ASP A 234 18.75 -45.76 2.13
#